data_AF-A0A534JWY3-F1
#
_entry.id   AF-A0A534JWY3-F1
#
_cell.length_a   1.000
_cell.length_b   1.000
_cell.length_c   1.000
_cell.angle_alpha   90.00
_cell.angle_beta   90.00
_cell.angle_gamma   90.00
#
_symmetry.space_group_name_H-M   'P 1'
#
loop_
_entity.id
_entity.type
_entity.pdbx_description
1 polymer ?
#
loop_
_entity_poly.entity_id
_entity_poly.type
_entity_poly.pdbx_seq_one_letter_code
_entity_poly.pdbx_strand_id
1 'polypeptide(L)'
;MAKRMVIMLLAVAGFIGIVGFVKYRGIKASMGQGGYRPPPEAVTTVIVKQEQWQGTLGAIGNVAAVNGVMVSADLPGVVQKVAFGSGDRVEAGALLVQLDTRQEQAHRPSSTPPWRNRNRRREWSARFAPPSSARRSEHRSRGFSGSARSTSGNT
;
A
#
# COMPACT_ATOMS: atom_id res chain seq x y z
N MET A 1 40.35 -84.96 -88.88
CA MET A 1 40.79 -84.16 -87.71
C MET A 1 39.74 -83.17 -87.20
N ALA A 2 39.10 -82.38 -88.07
CA ALA A 2 38.12 -81.35 -87.69
C ALA A 2 36.93 -81.84 -86.84
N LYS A 3 36.41 -83.06 -87.10
CA LYS A 3 35.25 -83.62 -86.37
C LYS A 3 35.47 -83.69 -84.85
N ARG A 4 36.68 -84.03 -84.39
CA ARG A 4 37.02 -84.08 -82.95
C ARG A 4 37.19 -82.68 -82.35
N MET A 5 37.72 -81.74 -83.14
CA MET A 5 37.89 -80.34 -82.73
C MET A 5 36.54 -79.62 -82.57
N VAL A 6 35.59 -79.88 -83.46
CA VAL A 6 34.23 -79.33 -83.37
C VAL A 6 33.51 -79.85 -82.13
N ILE A 7 33.63 -81.15 -81.81
CA ILE A 7 33.03 -81.74 -80.61
C ILE A 7 33.62 -81.12 -79.34
N MET A 8 34.95 -80.92 -79.30
CA MET A 8 35.62 -80.32 -78.14
C MET A 8 35.22 -78.85 -77.94
N LEU A 9 35.10 -78.06 -79.01
CA LEU A 9 34.63 -76.68 -78.94
C LEU A 9 33.17 -76.58 -78.45
N LEU A 10 32.29 -77.46 -78.92
CA LEU A 10 30.90 -77.51 -78.44
C LEU A 10 30.82 -77.92 -76.96
N ALA A 11 31.65 -78.87 -76.53
CA ALA A 11 31.69 -79.29 -75.13
C ALA A 11 32.16 -78.14 -74.21
N VAL A 12 33.20 -77.40 -74.61
CA VAL A 12 33.71 -76.25 -73.85
C VAL A 12 32.71 -75.11 -73.83
N ALA A 13 32.11 -74.78 -74.98
CA ALA A 13 31.07 -73.75 -75.06
C ALA A 13 29.85 -74.10 -74.21
N GLY A 14 29.42 -75.36 -74.23
CA GLY A 14 28.34 -75.87 -73.38
C GLY A 14 28.68 -75.76 -71.89
N PHE A 15 29.91 -76.14 -71.51
CA PHE A 15 30.35 -76.05 -70.12
C PHE A 15 30.38 -74.60 -69.61
N ILE A 16 30.95 -73.67 -70.39
CA ILE A 16 30.97 -72.24 -70.06
C ILE A 16 29.55 -71.69 -69.97
N GLY A 17 28.66 -72.07 -70.89
CA GLY A 17 27.26 -71.69 -70.89
C GLY A 17 26.51 -72.16 -69.63
N ILE A 18 26.71 -73.42 -69.22
CA ILE A 18 26.09 -73.99 -68.02
C ILE A 18 26.58 -73.27 -66.76
N VAL A 19 27.90 -73.08 -66.61
CA VAL A 19 28.48 -72.40 -65.45
C VAL A 19 28.02 -70.95 -65.36
N GLY A 20 28.00 -70.24 -66.50
CA GLY A 20 27.50 -68.87 -66.58
C GLY A 20 26.02 -68.77 -66.20
N PHE A 21 25.19 -69.69 -66.69
CA PHE A 21 23.76 -69.72 -66.41
C PHE A 21 23.44 -70.00 -64.93
N VAL A 22 24.13 -70.97 -64.32
CA VAL A 22 23.98 -71.28 -62.89
C VAL A 22 24.38 -70.09 -62.04
N LYS A 23 25.51 -69.45 -62.33
CA LYS A 23 25.99 -68.28 -61.58
C LYS A 23 25.09 -67.05 -61.77
N TYR A 24 24.59 -66.84 -62.99
CA TYR A 24 23.61 -65.78 -63.26
C TYR A 24 22.31 -65.97 -62.49
N ARG A 25 21.78 -67.20 -62.45
CA ARG A 25 20.59 -67.50 -61.63
C ARG A 25 20.85 -67.32 -60.14
N GLY A 26 22.00 -67.75 -59.63
CA GLY A 26 22.37 -67.57 -58.22
C GLY A 26 22.43 -66.10 -57.81
N ILE A 27 23.10 -65.26 -58.62
CA ILE A 27 23.24 -63.83 -58.34
C ILE A 27 21.89 -63.10 -58.47
N LYS A 28 21.09 -63.43 -59.49
CA LYS A 28 19.77 -62.81 -59.68
C LYS A 28 18.81 -63.18 -58.56
N ALA A 29 18.89 -64.41 -58.04
CA ALA A 29 18.12 -64.84 -56.87
C ALA A 29 18.58 -64.11 -55.59
N SER A 30 19.89 -63.94 -55.38
CA SER A 30 20.43 -63.22 -54.22
C SER A 30 20.21 -61.71 -54.28
N MET A 31 20.11 -61.13 -55.48
CA MET A 31 19.76 -59.70 -55.66
C MET A 31 18.26 -59.45 -55.47
N GLY A 32 17.40 -60.44 -55.75
CA GLY A 32 15.95 -60.37 -55.51
C GLY A 32 15.57 -60.54 -54.03
N GLN A 33 16.40 -61.22 -53.25
CA GLN A 33 16.35 -61.14 -51.80
C GLN A 33 16.97 -59.81 -51.37
N GLY A 34 16.09 -58.83 -51.18
CA GLY A 34 16.42 -57.44 -50.84
C GLY A 34 17.62 -57.35 -49.88
N GLY A 35 18.61 -56.57 -50.31
CA GLY A 35 19.85 -56.33 -49.59
C GLY A 35 19.60 -56.12 -48.11
N TYR A 36 20.51 -56.67 -47.30
CA TYR A 36 20.49 -56.64 -45.85
C TYR A 36 20.10 -55.25 -45.35
N ARG A 37 18.82 -55.08 -44.98
CA ARG A 37 18.29 -53.87 -44.39
C ARG A 37 18.39 -54.07 -42.89
N PRO A 38 19.23 -53.29 -42.18
CA PRO A 38 19.25 -53.39 -40.73
C PRO A 38 17.83 -53.17 -40.19
N PRO A 39 17.40 -53.95 -39.18
CA PRO A 39 16.06 -53.84 -38.65
C PRO A 39 15.82 -52.41 -38.15
N PRO A 40 14.63 -51.83 -38.41
CA PRO A 40 14.32 -50.48 -37.97
C PRO A 40 14.33 -50.43 -36.43
N GLU A 41 15.05 -49.45 -35.90
CA GLU A 41 15.15 -49.21 -34.46
C GLU A 41 13.83 -48.62 -33.94
N ALA A 42 13.28 -49.24 -32.89
CA ALA A 42 12.02 -48.80 -32.30
C ALA A 42 12.26 -47.58 -31.41
N VAL A 43 11.89 -46.40 -31.91
CA VAL A 43 11.89 -45.16 -31.12
C VAL A 43 10.50 -44.90 -30.55
N THR A 44 10.43 -44.66 -29.25
CA THR A 44 9.18 -44.28 -28.59
C THR A 44 9.01 -42.77 -28.72
N THR A 45 8.03 -42.34 -29.51
CA THR A 45 7.72 -40.92 -29.69
C THR A 45 6.37 -40.58 -29.08
N VAL A 46 6.27 -39.35 -28.58
CA VAL A 46 5.02 -38.77 -28.07
C VAL A 46 4.69 -37.55 -28.92
N ILE A 47 3.42 -37.46 -29.33
CA ILE A 47 2.90 -36.30 -30.05
C ILE A 47 2.65 -35.19 -29.02
N VAL A 48 3.43 -34.11 -29.11
CA VAL A 48 3.26 -32.94 -28.24
C VAL A 48 2.00 -32.19 -28.67
N LYS A 49 1.10 -31.94 -27.71
CA LYS A 49 -0.07 -31.08 -27.89
C LYS A 49 0.16 -29.73 -27.24
N GLN A 50 -0.24 -28.67 -27.92
CA GLN A 50 -0.18 -27.32 -27.38
C GLN A 50 -1.33 -27.12 -26.40
N GLU A 51 -0.99 -26.95 -25.13
CA GLU A 51 -1.94 -26.67 -24.07
C GLU A 51 -1.79 -25.21 -23.61
N GLN A 52 -2.91 -24.51 -23.45
CA GLN A 52 -2.92 -23.15 -22.91
C GLN A 52 -2.87 -23.22 -21.39
N TRP A 53 -1.66 -23.09 -20.85
CA TRP A 53 -1.43 -23.00 -19.42
C TRP A 53 -1.96 -21.67 -18.88
N GLN A 54 -3.00 -21.72 -18.04
CA GLN A 54 -3.53 -20.54 -17.36
C GLN A 54 -2.61 -20.20 -16.18
N GLY A 55 -1.74 -19.20 -16.37
CA GLY A 55 -0.84 -18.68 -15.35
C GLY A 55 -1.59 -17.85 -14.31
N THR A 56 -2.38 -18.48 -13.43
CA THR A 56 -2.96 -17.78 -12.28
C THR A 56 -1.97 -17.77 -11.13
N LEU A 57 -1.42 -16.60 -10.82
CA LEU A 57 -0.56 -16.41 -9.66
C LEU A 57 -1.42 -15.91 -8.49
N GLY A 58 -1.53 -16.73 -7.44
CA GLY A 58 -2.22 -16.33 -6.21
C GLY A 58 -1.40 -15.27 -5.47
N ALA A 59 -2.00 -14.09 -5.25
CA ALA A 59 -1.41 -13.05 -4.41
C ALA A 59 -2.03 -13.12 -3.01
N ILE A 60 -1.19 -13.26 -1.99
CA ILE A 60 -1.60 -13.14 -0.59
C ILE A 60 -1.36 -11.68 -0.18
N GLY A 61 -2.43 -10.97 0.18
CA GLY A 61 -2.38 -9.57 0.61
C GLY A 61 -2.97 -9.39 2.01
N ASN A 62 -2.39 -8.49 2.80
CA ASN A 62 -2.93 -8.10 4.10
C ASN A 62 -3.71 -6.78 3.95
N VAL A 63 -4.91 -6.71 4.53
CA VAL A 63 -5.75 -5.50 4.50
C VAL A 63 -5.55 -4.75 5.82
N ALA A 64 -5.09 -3.50 5.74
CA ALA A 64 -4.92 -2.60 6.88
C ALA A 64 -5.91 -1.43 6.80
N ALA A 65 -6.36 -0.94 7.96
CA ALA A 65 -7.23 0.24 8.02
C ALA A 65 -6.49 1.48 7.50
N VAL A 66 -7.09 2.21 6.57
CA VAL A 66 -6.46 3.40 5.94
C VAL A 66 -6.21 4.50 6.96
N ASN A 67 -7.11 4.67 7.93
CA ASN A 67 -6.99 5.69 8.97
C ASN A 67 -7.52 5.14 10.31
N GLY A 68 -6.61 4.64 11.16
CA GLY A 68 -6.93 4.32 12.56
C GLY A 68 -6.57 5.51 13.45
N VAL A 69 -7.55 6.07 14.17
CA VAL A 69 -7.32 7.18 15.11
C VAL A 69 -7.58 6.69 16.53
N MET A 70 -6.62 6.89 17.41
CA MET A 70 -6.77 6.65 18.85
C MET A 70 -7.37 7.90 19.49
N VAL A 71 -8.63 7.83 19.91
CA VAL A 71 -9.33 8.95 20.57
C VAL A 71 -9.01 8.92 22.07
N SER A 72 -8.31 9.94 22.57
CA SER A 72 -8.03 10.13 24.00
C SER A 72 -8.79 11.35 24.52
N ALA A 73 -9.22 11.30 25.79
CA ALA A 73 -9.84 12.44 26.45
C ALA A 73 -8.80 13.54 26.75
N ASP A 74 -9.16 14.80 26.49
CA ASP A 74 -8.28 15.96 26.72
C ASP A 74 -8.08 16.27 28.22
N LEU A 75 -9.12 16.02 29.03
CA LEU A 75 -9.06 16.17 30.49
C LEU A 75 -9.24 14.82 31.20
N PRO A 76 -8.46 14.54 32.26
CA PRO A 76 -8.70 13.39 33.12
C PRO A 76 -10.01 13.59 33.87
N GLY A 77 -11.01 12.76 33.59
CA GLY A 77 -12.34 12.84 34.20
C GLY A 77 -13.04 11.49 34.18
N VAL A 78 -14.03 11.32 35.07
CA VAL A 78 -14.86 10.11 35.10
C VAL A 78 -15.81 10.13 33.90
N VAL A 79 -15.85 9.02 33.15
CA VAL A 79 -16.78 8.85 32.02
C VAL A 79 -18.20 8.73 32.55
N GLN A 80 -19.08 9.66 32.17
CA GLN A 80 -20.49 9.66 32.55
C GLN A 80 -21.33 8.83 31.58
N LYS A 81 -21.04 8.91 30.28
CA LYS A 81 -21.78 8.17 29.24
C LYS A 81 -20.90 7.90 28.03
N VAL A 82 -20.97 6.67 27.51
CA VAL A 82 -20.42 6.27 26.21
C VAL A 82 -21.57 6.23 25.22
N ALA A 83 -21.46 6.96 24.10
CA ALA A 83 -22.54 7.17 23.14
C ALA A 83 -22.34 6.40 21.82
N PHE A 84 -21.38 5.48 21.78
CA PHE A 84 -21.13 4.59 20.64
C PHE A 84 -21.00 3.12 21.09
N GLY A 85 -21.43 2.18 20.25
CA GLY A 85 -21.18 0.75 20.38
C GLY A 85 -19.96 0.31 19.58
N SER A 86 -19.40 -0.86 19.93
CA SER A 86 -18.29 -1.45 19.19
C SER A 86 -18.71 -1.79 17.76
N GLY A 87 -18.11 -1.13 16.76
CA GLY A 87 -18.38 -1.36 15.33
C GLY A 87 -19.36 -0.35 14.70
N ASP A 88 -19.87 0.61 15.47
CA ASP A 88 -20.76 1.63 14.93
C ASP A 88 -20.02 2.62 14.02
N ARG A 89 -20.70 3.03 12.95
CA ARG A 89 -20.20 4.06 12.03
C ARG A 89 -20.54 5.43 12.59
N VAL A 90 -19.51 6.17 13.02
CA VAL A 90 -19.64 7.52 13.59
C VAL A 90 -19.14 8.57 12.60
N GLU A 91 -19.86 9.69 12.47
CA GLU A 91 -19.46 10.81 11.63
C GLU A 91 -18.55 11.80 12.39
N ALA A 92 -17.81 12.62 11.65
CA ALA A 92 -16.97 13.65 12.24
C ALA A 92 -17.82 14.68 13.01
N GLY A 93 -17.52 14.87 14.30
CA GLY A 93 -18.29 15.75 15.19
C GLY A 93 -19.38 15.05 16.01
N ALA A 94 -19.56 13.73 15.85
CA ALA A 94 -20.45 12.96 16.71
C ALA A 94 -19.91 12.89 18.15
N LEU A 95 -20.82 12.94 19.14
CA LEU A 95 -20.48 12.76 20.54
C LEU A 95 -20.11 11.30 20.79
N LEU A 96 -18.85 11.04 21.13
CA LEU A 96 -18.36 9.69 21.44
C LEU A 96 -18.45 9.40 22.94
N VAL A 97 -17.92 10.31 23.76
CA VAL A 97 -17.84 10.14 25.22
C VAL A 97 -18.22 11.45 25.90
N GLN A 98 -19.06 11.35 26.93
CA GLN A 98 -19.41 12.45 27.81
C GLN A 98 -18.69 12.26 29.15
N LEU A 99 -17.83 13.21 29.50
CA LEU A 99 -17.14 13.25 30.81
C LEU A 99 -18.02 13.98 31.84
N ASP A 100 -17.95 13.55 33.10
CA ASP A 100 -18.71 14.18 34.19
C ASP A 100 -18.23 15.61 34.44
N THR A 101 -19.02 16.59 33.99
CA THR A 101 -18.71 18.02 34.04
C THR A 101 -19.12 18.69 35.35
N ARG A 102 -19.53 17.95 36.38
CA ARG A 102 -19.94 18.52 37.68
C ARG A 102 -18.83 19.35 38.34
N GLN A 103 -17.57 18.96 38.18
CA GLN A 103 -16.42 19.70 38.74
C GLN A 103 -16.06 20.96 37.91
N GLU A 104 -16.19 20.89 36.58
CA GLU A 104 -15.94 21.99 35.65
C GLU A 104 -17.02 23.09 35.75
N GLN A 105 -18.28 22.69 35.91
CA GLN A 105 -19.41 23.61 36.09
C GLN A 105 -19.32 24.38 37.42
N ALA A 106 -18.75 23.76 38.46
CA ALA A 106 -18.50 24.43 39.74
C ALA A 106 -17.37 25.48 39.66
N HIS A 107 -16.45 25.33 38.71
CA HIS A 107 -15.30 26.24 38.54
C HIS A 107 -15.51 27.35 37.51
N ARG A 108 -16.64 27.41 36.78
CA ARG A 108 -16.93 28.56 35.90
C ARG A 108 -17.24 29.80 36.75
N PRO A 109 -16.32 30.79 36.86
CA PRO A 109 -16.71 32.08 37.40
C PRO A 109 -17.69 32.67 36.39
N SER A 110 -18.80 33.20 36.88
CA SER A 110 -19.76 33.95 36.08
C SER A 110 -19.04 35.07 35.31
N SER A 111 -18.67 34.82 34.06
CA SER A 111 -18.14 35.84 33.16
C SER A 111 -19.30 36.72 32.71
N THR A 112 -19.75 37.57 33.63
CA THR A 112 -20.64 38.68 33.28
C THR A 112 -19.75 39.79 32.71
N PRO A 113 -19.96 40.22 31.46
CA PRO A 113 -19.14 41.27 30.86
C PRO A 113 -19.25 42.59 31.66
N PRO A 114 -18.13 43.24 32.02
CA PRO A 114 -18.13 44.41 32.91
C PRO A 114 -18.82 45.65 32.32
N TRP A 115 -19.15 45.66 31.02
CA TRP A 115 -19.76 46.81 30.36
C TRP A 115 -21.26 46.95 30.64
N ARG A 116 -21.95 45.90 31.11
CA ARG A 116 -23.40 45.92 31.36
C ARG A 116 -23.83 46.88 32.49
N ASN A 117 -22.88 47.38 33.30
CA ASN A 117 -23.15 48.33 34.39
C ASN A 117 -22.67 49.76 34.12
N ARG A 118 -22.30 50.11 32.88
CA ARG A 118 -21.72 51.42 32.57
C ARG A 118 -22.74 52.58 32.61
N ASN A 119 -24.02 52.30 32.38
CA ASN A 119 -25.07 53.32 32.38
C ASN A 119 -25.69 53.57 33.76
N ARG A 120 -25.73 52.55 34.63
CA ARG A 120 -26.32 52.67 35.97
C ARG A 120 -25.54 53.62 36.88
N ARG A 121 -24.22 53.71 36.68
CA ARG A 121 -23.34 54.62 37.44
C ARG A 121 -23.61 56.09 37.11
N ARG A 122 -24.03 56.40 35.87
CA ARG A 122 -24.38 57.75 35.42
C ARG A 122 -25.74 58.18 35.97
N GLU A 123 -26.69 57.27 35.97
CA GLU A 123 -28.02 57.49 36.56
C GLU A 123 -27.95 57.71 38.07
N TRP A 124 -27.13 56.94 38.78
CA TRP A 124 -26.96 57.09 40.24
C TRP A 124 -26.32 58.43 40.62
N SER A 125 -25.30 58.87 39.86
CA SER A 125 -24.68 60.17 40.07
C SER A 125 -25.60 61.34 39.76
N ALA A 126 -26.53 61.19 38.80
CA ALA A 126 -27.48 62.24 38.46
C ALA A 126 -28.60 62.39 39.50
N ARG A 127 -28.94 61.31 40.21
CA ARG A 127 -30.03 61.28 41.19
C ARG A 127 -29.68 61.82 42.58
N PHE A 128 -28.39 61.78 42.95
CA PHE A 128 -27.93 62.11 44.30
C PHE A 128 -26.85 63.21 44.35
N ALA A 129 -26.61 63.92 43.24
CA ALA A 129 -25.69 65.06 43.26
C ALA A 129 -26.29 66.22 44.08
N PRO A 130 -25.64 66.68 45.16
CA PRO A 130 -26.10 67.86 45.90
C PRO A 130 -25.94 69.13 45.05
N PRO A 131 -26.87 70.10 45.14
CA PRO A 131 -26.79 71.34 44.37
C PRO A 131 -25.57 72.16 44.79
N SER A 132 -24.88 72.68 43.77
CA SER A 132 -23.64 73.45 43.80
C SER A 132 -23.48 74.42 44.98
N SER A 133 -22.37 74.30 45.70
CA SER A 133 -21.71 75.45 46.31
C SER A 133 -20.43 75.77 45.53
N ALA A 134 -20.62 76.46 44.41
CA ALA A 134 -19.56 77.28 43.86
C ALA A 134 -19.29 78.43 44.85
N ARG A 135 -18.12 78.42 45.51
CA ARG A 135 -17.35 79.58 46.00
C ARG A 135 -16.31 79.10 47.01
N ARG A 136 -15.03 79.30 46.68
CA ARG A 136 -14.12 80.19 47.42
C ARG A 136 -12.73 80.08 46.81
N SER A 137 -12.36 81.15 46.10
CA SER A 137 -10.99 81.52 45.79
C SER A 137 -10.16 81.61 47.09
N GLU A 138 -8.86 81.36 46.98
CA GLU A 138 -7.80 82.37 47.20
C GLU A 138 -6.51 81.66 47.65
N HIS A 139 -5.44 81.91 46.89
CA HIS A 139 -4.09 82.17 47.37
C HIS A 139 -3.53 81.36 48.56
N ARG A 140 -2.48 80.56 48.27
CA ARG A 140 -1.16 80.87 48.87
C ARG A 140 0.02 80.33 48.05
N SER A 141 0.72 81.32 47.53
CA SER A 141 2.07 81.38 47.01
C SER A 141 3.18 80.54 47.68
N ARG A 142 4.13 80.15 46.81
CA ARG A 142 5.61 80.18 46.97
C ARG A 142 6.30 79.06 47.76
N GLY A 143 7.23 78.41 47.06
CA GLY A 143 8.64 78.55 47.40
C GLY A 143 9.47 77.26 47.43
N PHE A 144 10.65 77.35 46.81
CA PHE A 144 11.91 76.68 47.17
C PHE A 144 12.10 75.23 46.65
N SER A 145 12.95 74.94 45.66
CA SER A 145 14.42 75.08 45.50
C SER A 145 15.26 74.02 46.26
N GLY A 146 16.19 73.39 45.52
CA GLY A 146 17.35 72.63 46.03
C GLY A 146 17.17 71.11 45.98
N SER A 147 17.78 70.36 45.06
CA SER A 147 19.22 70.02 44.89
C SER A 147 19.71 68.84 45.75
N ALA A 148 20.50 67.96 45.11
CA ALA A 148 21.38 66.88 45.59
C ALA A 148 20.85 65.48 45.18
N ARG A 149 21.45 64.77 44.21
CA ARG A 149 22.82 64.21 44.10
C ARG A 149 23.16 63.24 45.24
N SER A 150 23.28 61.96 44.89
CA SER A 150 24.26 60.96 45.38
C SER A 150 23.67 59.58 45.11
N THR A 151 24.13 58.79 44.12
CA THR A 151 25.28 57.88 44.15
C THR A 151 25.27 56.84 45.28
N SER A 152 25.64 55.61 44.88
CA SER A 152 25.85 54.39 45.69
C SER A 152 24.56 53.60 45.93
N GLY A 153 24.42 52.31 45.59
CA GLY A 153 25.40 51.28 45.30
C GLY A 153 24.91 49.99 45.97
N ASN A 154 24.86 48.91 45.21
CA ASN A 154 25.07 47.52 45.64
C ASN A 154 24.21 46.92 46.77
N THR A 155 23.30 46.02 46.42
CA THR A 155 23.39 44.56 46.69
C THR A 155 22.53 43.82 45.68
#